data_AF-A0A929L486-F1
#
_entry.id   AF-A0A929L486-F1
#
_cell.length_a   1.000
_cell.length_b   1.000
_cell.length_c   1.000
_cell.angle_alpha   90.00
_cell.angle_beta   90.00
_cell.angle_gamma   90.00
#
_symmetry.space_group_name_H-M   'P 1'
#
loop_
_entity.id
_entity.type
_entity.pdbx_description
1 polymer ?
#
loop_
_entity_poly.entity_id
_entity_poly.type
_entity_poly.pdbx_seq_one_letter_code
_entity_poly.pdbx_strand_id
1 'polypeptide(L)' 'MISILLNGLSGEIKVNGDAYSGEMPLMAILKDGEIAAVLTYVRNNFGNKASAVTADDVKKARSANKK' A
#
# COMPACT_ATOMS: atom_id res chain seq x y z
N MET A 1 -3.22 -3.20 1.70
CA MET A 1 -2.48 -2.29 0.81
C MET A 1 -1.67 -1.25 1.58
N ILE A 2 -2.25 -0.48 2.52
CA ILE A 2 -1.49 0.54 3.26
C ILE A 2 -0.30 -0.08 4.01
N SER A 3 -0.50 -1.18 4.72
CA SER A 3 0.57 -1.87 5.45
C SER A 3 1.67 -2.44 4.55
N ILE A 4 1.36 -2.76 3.29
CA ILE A 4 2.34 -3.28 2.32
C ILE A 4 3.32 -2.17 1.93
N LEU A 5 2.83 -0.96 1.65
CA LEU A 5 3.72 0.18 1.38
C LEU A 5 4.59 0.55 2.59
N LEU A 6 4.03 0.41 3.80
CA LEU A 6 4.74 0.78 5.03
C LEU A 6 5.80 -0.24 5.47
N ASN A 7 5.55 -1.53 5.25
CA ASN A 7 6.45 -2.61 5.67
C ASN A 7 7.32 -3.15 4.55
N GLY A 8 7.01 -2.80 3.30
CA GLY A 8 7.49 -3.52 2.16
C GLY A 8 6.77 -4.86 1.99
N LEU A 9 7.18 -5.59 0.96
CA LEU A 9 6.69 -6.92 0.65
C LEU A 9 7.89 -7.74 0.20
N SER A 10 8.17 -8.83 0.90
CA SER A 10 9.21 -9.78 0.48
C SER A 10 8.60 -11.18 0.47
N GLY A 11 9.01 -11.98 -0.50
CA GLY A 11 8.57 -13.36 -0.67
C GLY A 11 7.66 -13.56 -1.88
N GLU A 12 7.31 -14.82 -2.09
CA GLU A 12 6.47 -15.24 -3.21
C GLU A 12 5.00 -14.89 -2.93
N ILE A 13 4.39 -14.14 -3.85
CA ILE A 13 2.96 -13.80 -3.82
C ILE A 13 2.31 -14.29 -5.10
N LYS A 14 1.04 -14.67 -5.01
CA LYS A 14 0.23 -15.01 -6.19
C LYS A 14 -0.72 -13.86 -6.49
N VAL A 15 -0.57 -13.25 -7.66
CA VAL A 15 -1.45 -12.16 -8.12
C VAL A 15 -2.13 -12.61 -9.41
N ASN A 16 -3.47 -12.66 -9.39
CA ASN A 16 -4.29 -13.10 -10.53
C ASN A 16 -3.92 -14.47 -11.13
N GLY A 17 -3.34 -15.36 -10.32
CA GLY A 17 -2.96 -16.72 -10.75
C GLY A 17 -1.48 -16.88 -11.10
N ASP A 18 -0.75 -15.78 -11.28
CA ASP A 18 0.68 -15.79 -11.55
C ASP A 18 1.49 -15.61 -10.26
N ALA A 19 2.57 -16.36 -10.14
CA ALA A 19 3.50 -16.26 -9.03
C ALA A 19 4.52 -15.15 -9.30
N TYR A 20 4.60 -14.20 -8.37
CA TYR A 20 5.58 -13.13 -8.37
C TYR A 20 6.46 -13.29 -7.13
N SER A 21 7.75 -13.48 -7.35
CA SER A 21 8.74 -13.41 -6.28
C SER A 21 9.57 -12.16 -6.49
N GLY A 22 9.38 -11.18 -5.62
CA GLY A 22 10.03 -9.89 -5.70
C GLY A 22 10.13 -9.25 -4.34
N GLU A 23 11.17 -8.45 -4.14
CA GLU A 23 11.30 -7.62 -2.95
C GLU A 23 10.83 -6.20 -3.29
N MET A 24 9.77 -5.76 -2.62
CA MET A 24 9.33 -4.38 -2.58
C MET A 24 9.86 -3.75 -1.29
N PRO A 25 10.84 -2.83 -1.37
CA PRO A 25 11.34 -2.13 -0.19
C PRO A 25 10.22 -1.36 0.51
N LEU A 26 10.37 -1.17 1.82
CA LEU A 26 9.47 -0.34 2.59
C LEU A 26 9.59 1.13 2.15
N MET A 27 8.44 1.77 1.91
CA MET A 27 8.35 3.16 1.44
C MET A 27 8.08 4.12 2.60
N ALA A 28 8.70 3.89 3.76
CA ALA A 28 8.46 4.65 4.99
C ALA A 28 8.87 6.13 4.92
N ILE A 29 9.68 6.49 3.90
CA ILE A 29 10.16 7.86 3.65
C ILE A 29 9.05 8.80 3.14
N LEU A 30 8.00 8.24 2.52
CA LEU A 30 6.88 9.01 1.99
C LEU A 30 5.99 9.55 3.11
N LYS A 31 5.43 10.74 2.91
CA LYS A 31 4.46 11.34 3.83
C LYS A 31 3.11 10.61 3.72
N ASP A 32 2.34 10.60 4.81
CA ASP A 32 1.05 9.91 4.85
C ASP A 32 0.07 10.41 3.78
N GLY A 33 0.11 11.70 3.46
CA GLY A 33 -0.69 12.30 2.38
C GLY A 33 -0.31 11.83 0.97
N GLU A 34 0.98 11.61 0.71
CA GLU A 34 1.47 11.11 -0.58
C GLU A 34 1.08 9.64 -0.78
N ILE A 35 1.23 8.84 0.28
CA ILE A 35 0.78 7.43 0.30
C ILE A 35 -0.73 7.35 0.04
N ALA A 36 -1.52 8.19 0.71
CA ALA A 36 -2.97 8.25 0.53
C ALA A 36 -3.38 8.61 -0.90
N ALA A 37 -2.70 9.59 -1.52
CA ALA A 37 -2.96 10.00 -2.89
C ALA A 37 -2.65 8.90 -3.90
N VAL A 38 -1.47 8.26 -3.80
CA VAL A 38 -1.07 7.17 -4.70
C VAL A 38 -2.02 5.97 -4.56
N LEU A 39 -2.37 5.59 -3.33
CA LEU A 39 -3.30 4.49 -3.09
C LEU A 39 -4.69 4.79 -3.63
N THR A 40 -5.17 6.02 -3.47
CA THR A 40 -6.46 6.46 -4.02
C THR A 40 -6.46 6.41 -5.54
N TYR A 41 -5.36 6.81 -6.18
CA TYR A 41 -5.20 6.72 -7.63
C TYR A 41 -5.26 5.25 -8.09
N VAL A 42 -4.47 4.36 -7.50
CA VAL A 42 -4.48 2.93 -7.86
C VAL A 42 -5.86 2.27 -7.62
N ARG A 43 -6.56 2.68 -6.56
CA ARG A 43 -7.90 2.16 -6.20
C ARG A 43 -9.04 2.62 -7.09
N ASN A 44 -8.88 3.76 -7.77
CA ASN A 44 -9.87 4.30 -8.71
C ASN A 44 -9.47 4.14 -10.17
N ASN A 45 -8.25 3.68 -10.43
CA ASN A 45 -7.73 3.49 -11.77
C ASN A 45 -7.51 1.99 -12.06
N PHE A 46 -7.12 1.65 -13.29
CA PHE A 46 -6.93 0.27 -13.75
C PHE A 46 -8.18 -0.61 -13.68
N GLY A 47 -9.36 0.01 -13.76
CA GLY A 47 -10.66 -0.66 -13.67
C GLY A 47 -11.16 -0.89 -12.24
N ASN A 48 -10.39 -0.46 -11.22
CA ASN A 48 -10.83 -0.53 -9.83
C ASN A 48 -11.81 0.61 -9.50
N LYS A 49 -12.83 0.31 -8.69
CA LYS A 49 -13.76 1.29 -8.11
C LYS A 49 -13.84 1.06 -6.61
N ALA A 50 -12.92 1.65 -5.87
CA ALA A 50 -12.87 1.55 -4.42
C ALA A 50 -12.76 2.92 -3.76
N SER A 51 -13.22 3.00 -2.52
CA SER A 51 -13.18 4.24 -1.73
C SER A 51 -11.77 4.83 -1.66
N ALA A 52 -11.70 6.16 -1.66
CA ALA A 52 -10.47 6.90 -1.46
C ALA A 52 -9.83 6.56 -0.11
N VAL A 53 -8.50 6.53 -0.08
CA VAL A 53 -7.71 6.37 1.14
C VAL A 53 -7.39 7.74 1.67
N THR A 54 -7.70 8.01 2.93
CA THR A 54 -7.38 9.29 3.57
C THR A 54 -6.00 9.24 4.25
N ALA A 55 -5.41 10.42 4.49
CA ALA A 55 -4.16 10.50 5.25
C ALA A 55 -4.32 9.96 6.68
N ASP A 56 -5.50 10.09 7.28
CA ASP A 56 -5.80 9.54 8.60
C ASP A 56 -5.82 8.01 8.62
N ASP A 57 -6.30 7.38 7.54
CA ASP A 57 -6.24 5.92 7.40
C ASP A 57 -4.79 5.43 7.31
N VAL A 58 -3.93 6.17 6.59
CA VAL A 58 -2.51 5.87 6.50
C VAL A 58 -1.82 6.05 7.86
N LYS A 59 -2.13 7.14 8.56
CA LYS A 59 -1.59 7.42 9.90
C LYS A 59 -2.00 6.34 10.90
N LYS A 60 -3.27 5.92 10.92
CA LYS A 60 -3.75 4.81 11.76
C LYS A 60 -3.01 3.51 11.44
N ALA A 61 -2.83 3.19 10.16
CA ALA A 61 -2.08 2.01 9.75
C ALA A 61 -0.60 2.09 10.15
N ARG A 62 0.04 3.27 10.04
CA ARG A 62 1.43 3.51 10.45
C ARG A 62 1.60 3.36 11.96
N SER A 63 0.66 3.85 12.76
CA SER A 63 0.64 3.64 14.21
C SER A 63 0.46 2.16 14.57
N ALA A 64 -0.41 1.44 13.85
CA ALA A 64 -0.61 0.00 14.05
C ALA A 64 0.61 -0.85 13.64
N ASN A 65 1.44 -0.35 12.72
CA ASN A 65 2.63 -1.04 12.24
C ASN A 65 3.89 -0.81 13.09
N LYS A 66 3.83 0.08 14.08
CA LYS A 66 4.98 0.42 14.95
C LYS A 66 5.21 -0.59 16.09
N LYS A 67 4.91 -1.88 15.86
CA LYS A 67 5.13 -2.95 16.84
C LYS A 67 6.59 -3.37 16.91
#